data_AF-A0A4U7J5F4-F1
#
_entry.id   AF-A0A4U7J5F4-F1
#
_cell.length_a   1.000
_cell.length_b   1.000
_cell.length_c   1.000
_cell.angle_alpha   90.00
_cell.angle_beta   90.00
_cell.angle_gamma   90.00
#
_symmetry.space_group_name_H-M   'P 1'
#
loop_
_entity.id
_entity.type
_entity.pdbx_description
1 polymer ?
#
loop_
_entity_poly.entity_id
_entity_poly.type
_entity_poly.pdbx_seq_one_letter_code
_entity_poly.pdbx_strand_id
1 'polypeptide(L)'
;MFVILVYDFGEKRVGKALKICRKYLTWVQNSVFEGEITEGNLKKLKIELTKKMEKSEDSIILYSFSNTRYTHKEIIGLEKNVPTVFL
;
A
#
# COMPACT_ATOMS: atom_id res chain seq x y z
N MET A 1 7.44 -11.43 -3.69
CA MET A 1 7.18 -10.46 -4.77
C MET A 1 7.21 -9.07 -4.17
N PHE A 2 7.49 -8.04 -4.97
CA PHE A 2 7.33 -6.66 -4.52
C PHE A 2 6.02 -6.10 -5.05
N VAL A 3 5.30 -5.32 -4.24
CA VAL A 3 4.02 -4.73 -4.63
C VAL A 3 4.00 -3.25 -4.30
N ILE A 4 3.49 -2.44 -5.22
CA ILE A 4 3.03 -1.07 -4.96
C ILE A 4 1.50 -1.10 -4.99
N LEU A 5 0.88 -0.67 -3.89
CA LEU A 5 -0.58 -0.55 -3.75
C LEU A 5 -0.94 0.93 -3.70
N VAL A 6 -1.78 1.35 -4.64
CA VAL A 6 -2.43 2.66 -4.62
C VAL A 6 -3.91 2.45 -4.32
N TYR A 7 -4.49 3.31 -3.50
CA TYR A 7 -5.91 3.22 -3.16
C TYR A 7 -6.61 4.57 -3.18
N ASP A 8 -7.89 4.54 -3.56
CA ASP A 8 -8.80 5.67 -3.40
C ASP A 8 -10.03 5.18 -2.64
N PHE A 9 -10.24 5.70 -1.44
CA PHE A 9 -11.33 5.30 -0.55
C PHE A 9 -11.98 6.55 0.02
N GLY A 10 -13.31 6.52 0.11
CA GLY A 10 -14.09 7.58 0.75
C GLY A 10 -13.67 7.82 2.21
N GLU A 11 -13.86 9.06 2.68
CA GLU A 11 -13.38 9.56 3.97
C GLU A 11 -13.78 8.69 5.18
N LYS A 12 -15.00 8.13 5.17
CA LYS A 12 -15.48 7.23 6.24
C LYS A 12 -14.74 5.90 6.32
N ARG A 13 -14.02 5.50 5.25
CA ARG A 13 -13.38 4.18 5.08
C ARG A 13 -11.87 4.28 4.93
N VAL A 14 -11.34 5.43 4.49
CA VAL A 14 -9.89 5.66 4.26
C VAL A 14 -9.03 5.30 5.47
N GLY A 15 -9.47 5.63 6.69
CA GLY A 15 -8.73 5.31 7.92
C GLY A 15 -8.69 3.80 8.22
N LYS A 16 -9.70 3.04 7.81
CA LYS A 16 -9.71 1.56 7.94
C LYS A 16 -8.80 0.93 6.88
N ALA A 17 -8.85 1.42 5.65
CA ALA A 17 -7.97 0.98 4.56
C ALA A 17 -6.50 1.21 4.92
N LEU A 18 -6.16 2.40 5.42
CA LEU A 18 -4.81 2.74 5.91
C LEU A 18 -4.31 1.74 6.96
N LYS A 19 -5.14 1.46 7.98
CA LYS A 19 -4.79 0.50 9.05
C LYS A 19 -4.59 -0.91 8.51
N ILE A 20 -5.37 -1.35 7.52
CA ILE A 20 -5.22 -2.67 6.90
C ILE A 20 -3.91 -2.73 6.11
N CYS A 21 -3.65 -1.77 5.22
CA CYS A 21 -2.44 -1.76 4.39
C CYS A 21 -1.15 -1.74 5.24
N ARG A 22 -1.10 -0.97 6.33
CA ARG A 22 0.06 -0.91 7.24
C ARG A 22 0.40 -2.23 7.95
N LYS A 23 -0.50 -3.23 7.95
CA LYS A 23 -0.18 -4.58 8.44
C LYS A 23 0.70 -5.37 7.46
N TYR A 24 0.72 -4.99 6.19
CA TYR A 24 1.29 -5.80 5.10
C TYR A 24 2.35 -5.07 4.28
N LEU A 25 2.24 -3.74 4.17
CA LEU A 25 3.08 -2.92 3.31
C LEU A 25 3.52 -1.65 4.06
N THR A 26 4.62 -1.07 3.62
CA THR A 26 5.14 0.19 4.14
C THR A 26 4.33 1.34 3.56
N TRP A 27 3.84 2.24 4.41
CA TRP A 27 3.18 3.47 3.98
C TRP A 27 4.19 4.45 3.41
N VAL A 28 3.94 4.99 2.22
CA VAL A 28 4.87 5.91 1.55
C VAL A 28 4.27 7.31 1.42
N GLN A 29 3.00 7.38 1.01
CA GLN A 29 2.23 8.60 0.84
C GLN A 29 0.76 8.32 1.17
N ASN A 30 -0.07 9.37 1.35
CA ASN A 30 -1.50 9.27 1.73
C ASN A 30 -2.23 8.05 1.16
N SER A 31 -2.07 7.82 -0.14
CA SER A 31 -2.76 6.76 -0.88
C SER A 31 -1.83 5.70 -1.46
N VAL A 32 -0.57 5.61 -1.01
CA VAL A 32 0.45 4.74 -1.61
C VAL A 32 1.16 3.92 -0.54
N PHE A 33 1.26 2.61 -0.79
CA PHE A 33 2.06 1.69 -0.01
C PHE A 33 2.95 0.84 -0.92
N GLU A 34 4.08 0.39 -0.39
CA GLU A 34 4.97 -0.51 -1.11
C GLU A 34 5.65 -1.52 -0.17
N GLY A 35 6.13 -2.63 -0.71
CA GLY A 35 6.91 -3.58 0.06
C GLY A 35 6.97 -4.98 -0.53
N GLU A 36 7.88 -5.78 0.02
CA GLU A 36 7.90 -7.21 -0.24
C GLU A 36 6.74 -7.91 0.46
N ILE A 37 6.06 -8.79 -0.26
CA ILE A 37 4.91 -9.53 0.25
C ILE A 37 4.88 -10.94 -0.35
N THR A 38 4.38 -11.90 0.44
CA THR A 38 4.08 -13.26 -0.03
C THR A 38 2.73 -13.30 -0.74
N GLU A 39 2.52 -14.26 -1.65
CA GLU A 39 1.23 -14.44 -2.31
C GLU A 39 0.07 -14.63 -1.33
N GLY A 40 0.31 -15.40 -0.26
CA GLY A 40 -0.67 -15.64 0.80
C GLY A 40 -1.07 -14.34 1.53
N ASN A 41 -0.09 -13.49 1.87
CA ASN A 41 -0.36 -12.21 2.52
C ASN A 41 -1.02 -11.21 1.57
N LEU A 42 -0.63 -11.19 0.29
CA LEU A 42 -1.30 -10.36 -0.71
C LEU A 42 -2.76 -10.78 -0.89
N LYS A 43 -3.07 -12.08 -0.86
CA LYS A 43 -4.45 -12.58 -0.88
C LYS A 43 -5.23 -12.11 0.35
N LYS A 44 -4.65 -12.19 1.55
CA LYS A 44 -5.28 -11.70 2.80
C LYS A 44 -5.54 -10.20 2.74
N LEU A 45 -4.56 -9.40 2.31
CA LEU A 45 -4.68 -7.95 2.11
C LEU A 45 -5.86 -7.60 1.20
N LYS A 46 -5.95 -8.25 0.02
CA LYS A 46 -7.06 -8.05 -0.93
C LYS A 46 -8.42 -8.37 -0.30
N ILE A 47 -8.52 -9.46 0.47
CA ILE A 47 -9.76 -9.85 1.15
C ILE A 47 -10.13 -8.84 2.24
N GLU A 48 -9.19 -8.40 3.07
CA GLU A 48 -9.47 -7.43 4.13
C GLU A 48 -9.93 -6.08 3.57
N LEU A 49 -9.28 -5.58 2.52
CA LEU A 49 -9.64 -4.31 1.87
C LEU A 49 -11.01 -4.39 1.21
N THR A 50 -11.26 -5.43 0.39
CA THR A 50 -12.55 -5.59 -0.30
C THR A 50 -13.73 -5.77 0.65
N LYS A 51 -13.52 -6.33 1.85
CA LYS A 51 -14.55 -6.39 2.91
C LYS A 51 -14.92 -5.03 3.50
N LYS A 52 -14.06 -4.02 3.35
CA LYS A 52 -14.29 -2.65 3.85
C LYS A 52 -14.58 -1.64 2.73
N MET A 53 -14.53 -2.08 1.49
CA MET A 53 -14.69 -1.28 0.28
C MET A 53 -16.16 -1.11 -0.09
N GLU A 54 -16.55 0.09 -0.49
CA GLU A 54 -17.75 0.30 -1.32
C GLU A 54 -17.33 0.22 -2.78
N LYS A 55 -17.73 -0.83 -3.50
CA LYS A 55 -17.20 -1.11 -4.85
C LYS A 55 -17.65 -0.12 -5.91
N SER A 56 -18.71 0.65 -5.65
CA SER A 56 -19.15 1.73 -6.55
C SER A 56 -18.40 3.05 -6.33
N GLU A 57 -17.63 3.18 -5.24
CA GLU A 57 -16.98 4.44 -4.84
C GLU A 57 -15.46 4.31 -4.71
N ASP A 58 -14.99 3.16 -4.24
CA ASP A 58 -13.61 2.93 -3.83
C ASP A 58 -12.86 2.07 -4.87
N SER A 59 -11.55 2.25 -4.95
CA SER A 59 -10.69 1.47 -5.83
C SER A 59 -9.33 1.15 -5.21
N ILE A 60 -8.71 0.07 -5.70
CA ILE A 60 -7.31 -0.26 -5.44
C ILE A 60 -6.62 -0.61 -6.76
N ILE A 61 -5.37 -0.19 -6.91
CA ILE A 61 -4.48 -0.54 -8.01
C ILE A 61 -3.26 -1.23 -7.41
N LEU A 62 -2.87 -2.37 -7.98
CA LEU A 62 -1.73 -3.17 -7.54
C LEU A 62 -0.75 -3.32 -8.69
N TYR A 63 0.46 -2.82 -8.50
CA TYR A 63 1.61 -3.13 -9.37
C TYR A 63 2.45 -4.20 -8.68
N SER A 64 2.61 -5.36 -9.31
CA SER A 64 3.37 -6.48 -8.77
C SER A 64 4.60 -6.77 -9.61
N PHE A 65 5.74 -6.95 -8.96
CA PHE A 65 7.02 -7.18 -9.59
C PHE A 65 7.61 -8.50 -9.11
N SER A 66 8.08 -9.32 -10.06
CA SER A 66 8.72 -10.61 -9.78
C SER A 66 10.14 -10.45 -9.23
N ASN A 67 10.81 -9.32 -9.48
CA ASN A 67 12.07 -8.94 -8.85
C ASN A 67 12.05 -7.47 -8.37
N THR A 68 12.93 -7.15 -7.41
CA THR A 68 13.12 -5.81 -6.84
C THR A 68 14.23 -4.99 -7.53
N ARG A 69 14.83 -5.50 -8.62
CA ARG A 69 16.02 -4.88 -9.25
C ARG A 69 15.74 -3.56 -9.98
N TYR A 70 14.47 -3.16 -10.17
CA TYR A 70 14.10 -2.04 -11.05
C TYR A 70 13.16 -1.01 -10.42
N THR A 71 13.38 -0.62 -9.17
CA THR A 71 12.63 0.51 -8.61
C THR A 71 13.60 1.61 -8.19
N HIS A 72 14.09 2.37 -9.19
CA HIS A 72 14.60 3.71 -8.92
C HIS A 72 13.42 4.53 -8.40
N LYS A 73 13.45 4.86 -7.11
CA LYS A 73 12.43 5.67 -6.46
C LYS A 73 13.03 7.05 -6.19
N GLU A 74 12.42 8.06 -6.79
CA GLU A 74 12.73 9.47 -6.52
C GLU A 74 11.53 10.10 -5.82
N ILE A 75 11.79 10.79 -4.72
CA ILE A 75 10.78 11.59 -4.01
C ILE A 75 11.12 13.05 -4.24
N ILE A 76 10.20 13.78 -4.87
CA ILE A 76 10.31 15.23 -5.04
C ILE A 76 9.33 15.89 -4.07
N GLY A 77 9.85 16.71 -3.16
CA GLY A 77 9.06 17.41 -2.14
C GLY A 77 9.04 16.70 -0.78
N LEU A 78 7.90 16.77 -0.07
CA LEU A 78 7.81 16.31 1.31
C LEU A 78 7.74 14.78 1.41
N GLU A 79 8.78 14.18 1.99
CA GLU A 79 8.79 12.78 2.38
C GLU A 79 7.96 12.58 3.67
N LYS A 80 6.95 11.71 3.62
CA LYS A 80 6.02 11.47 4.74
C LYS A 80 6.44 10.36 5.68
N ASN A 81 7.30 9.45 5.23
CA ASN A 81 7.74 8.30 6.00
C ASN A 81 9.26 8.15 5.87
N VAL A 82 9.99 9.06 6.51
CA VAL A 82 11.45 9.02 6.59
C VAL A 82 11.83 7.80 7.43
N PRO A 83 12.65 6.87 6.93
CA PRO A 83 13.15 5.75 7.73
C PRO A 83 13.92 6.31 8.93
N THR A 84 13.49 5.96 10.15
CA THR A 84 14.28 6.27 11.35
C THR A 84 15.55 5.42 11.30
N VAL A 85 16.69 6.04 11.01
CA VAL A 85 17.99 5.39 11.15
C VAL A 85 18.28 5.29 12.65
N PHE A 86 18.20 4.09 13.20
CA PHE A 86 18.77 3.81 14.51
C PHE A 86 20.29 3.62 14.30
N LEU A 87 21.07 4.55 14.84
CA LEU A 87 22.54 4.43 15.00
C LEU A 87 22.88 3.56 16.20
#